data_AF-A0A8T4S1C0-F1
#
_entry.id   AF-A0A8T4S1C0-F1
#
_cell.length_a   1.000
_cell.length_b   1.000
_cell.length_c   1.000
_cell.angle_alpha   90.00
_cell.angle_beta   90.00
_cell.angle_gamma   90.00
#
_symmetry.space_group_name_H-M   'P 1'
#
loop_
_entity.id
_entity.type
_entity.pdbx_description
1 polymer ?
#
loop_
_entity_poly.entity_id
_entity_poly.type
_entity_poly.pdbx_seq_one_letter_code
_entity_poly.pdbx_strand_id
1 'polypeptide(L)' 'MKRENNIFVYIMVLFIIIAFVFVVYSGIKDYKYKKALNSEDPLDKCRVPSGYTTEEWIEHMSHHPDRYKECLKR' A
#
# COMPACT_ATOMS: atom_id res chain seq x y z
N MET A 1 -34.40 23.13 23.92
CA MET A 1 -33.64 21.88 23.74
C MET A 1 -32.20 22.14 24.18
N LYS A 2 -31.82 21.68 25.37
CA LYS A 2 -30.50 21.94 25.97
C LYS A 2 -29.50 21.04 25.24
N ARG A 3 -28.61 21.60 24.42
CA ARG A 3 -27.56 20.83 23.73
C ARG A 3 -26.55 20.40 24.81
N GLU A 4 -26.73 19.21 25.36
CA GLU A 4 -25.71 18.58 26.19
C GLU A 4 -24.49 18.33 25.29
N ASN A 5 -23.36 18.94 25.63
CA ASN A 5 -22.13 18.80 24.86
C ASN A 5 -21.61 17.37 25.06
N ASN A 6 -22.11 16.44 24.25
CA ASN A 6 -21.74 15.03 24.22
C ASN A 6 -20.38 14.86 23.54
N ILE A 7 -19.34 15.48 24.10
CA ILE A 7 -17.97 15.42 23.62
C ILE A 7 -17.50 13.98 23.43
N PHE A 8 -17.98 13.07 24.27
CA PHE A 8 -17.75 11.63 24.14
C PHE A 8 -18.26 11.05 22.80
N VAL A 9 -19.43 11.47 22.33
CA VAL A 9 -19.99 11.03 21.04
C VAL A 9 -19.12 11.54 19.89
N TYR A 10 -18.65 12.79 19.96
CA TYR A 10 -17.76 13.33 18.93
C TYR A 10 -16.40 12.63 18.90
N ILE A 11 -15.84 12.30 20.08
CA ILE A 11 -14.59 11.52 20.18
C ILE A 11 -14.77 10.12 19.60
N MET A 12 -15.89 9.45 19.92
CA MET A 12 -16.18 8.12 19.40
C MET A 12 -16.36 8.11 17.88
N VAL A 13 -17.09 9.09 17.32
CA VAL A 13 -17.25 9.25 15.87
C VAL A 13 -15.90 9.52 15.20
N LEU A 14 -15.07 10.38 15.78
CA LEU A 14 -13.73 10.66 15.26
C LEU A 14 -12.86 9.39 15.25
N PHE A 15 -12.90 8.59 16.32
CA PHE A 15 -12.15 7.34 16.39
C PHE A 15 -12.60 6.33 15.32
N ILE A 16 -13.92 6.22 15.10
CA ILE A 16 -14.48 5.35 14.03
C ILE A 16 -13.98 5.80 12.66
N ILE A 17 -13.98 7.11 12.38
CA ILE A 17 -13.48 7.64 11.10
C ILE A 17 -12.00 7.31 10.93
N ILE A 18 -11.17 7.52 11.97
CA ILE A 18 -9.73 7.22 11.91
C ILE A 18 -9.50 5.71 11.68
N ALA A 19 -10.22 4.85 12.40
CA ALA A 19 -10.13 3.41 12.24
C ALA A 19 -10.55 2.97 10.82
N PHE A 20 -11.62 3.55 10.28
CA PHE A 20 -12.08 3.27 8.92
C PHE A 20 -11.02 3.66 7.88
N VAL A 21 -10.47 4.87 7.98
CA VAL A 21 -9.39 5.33 7.09
C VAL A 21 -8.19 4.40 7.16
N PHE A 22 -7.80 3.97 8.36
CA PHE A 22 -6.68 3.04 8.55
C PHE A 22 -6.93 1.68 7.88
N VAL A 23 -8.14 1.12 8.02
CA VAL A 23 -8.52 -0.15 7.39
C VAL A 23 -8.48 -0.05 5.86
N VAL A 24 -9.09 1.01 5.30
CA VAL A 24 -9.10 1.23 3.84
C VAL A 24 -7.67 1.39 3.31
N TYR A 25 -6.86 2.22 3.95
CA TYR A 25 -5.47 2.46 3.56
C TYR A 25 -4.64 1.18 3.57
N SER A 26 -4.80 0.36 4.62
CA SER A 26 -4.09 -0.92 4.76
C SER A 26 -4.52 -1.93 3.68
N GLY A 27 -5.81 -2.02 3.38
CA GLY A 27 -6.33 -2.90 2.33
C GLY A 27 -5.83 -2.53 0.93
N ILE A 28 -5.75 -1.24 0.61
CA ILE A 28 -5.22 -0.76 -0.69
C ILE A 28 -3.74 -1.14 -0.85
N LYS A 29 -2.95 -1.02 0.23
CA LYS A 29 -1.52 -1.41 0.20
C LYS A 29 -1.33 -2.89 -0.09
N ASP A 30 -2.08 -3.76 0.59
CA ASP A 30 -1.99 -5.21 0.40
C ASP A 30 -2.37 -5.63 -1.04
N TYR A 31 -3.43 -5.03 -1.59
CA TYR A 31 -3.84 -5.29 -2.98
C TYR A 31 -2.74 -4.91 -3.98
N LYS A 32 -2.14 -3.72 -3.85
CA LYS A 32 -1.06 -3.27 -4.74
C LYS A 32 0.16 -4.17 -4.66
N TYR A 33 0.53 -4.59 -3.45
CA TYR A 33 1.64 -5.52 -3.23
C TYR A 33 1.38 -6.88 -3.92
N LYS A 34 0.23 -7.51 -3.65
CA LYS A 34 -0.15 -8.79 -4.28
C LYS A 34 -0.23 -8.68 -5.80
N LYS A 35 -0.76 -7.56 -6.33
CA LYS A 35 -0.80 -7.32 -7.77
C LYS A 35 0.60 -7.26 -8.37
N ALA A 36 1.53 -6.56 -7.74
CA ALA A 36 2.93 -6.48 -8.21
C ALA A 36 3.58 -7.86 -8.22
N LEU A 37 3.44 -8.63 -7.13
CA LEU A 37 3.93 -10.01 -7.03
C LEU A 37 3.40 -10.91 -8.15
N ASN A 38 2.11 -10.81 -8.46
CA ASN A 38 1.48 -11.61 -9.51
C ASN A 38 1.86 -11.15 -10.92
N SER A 39 2.39 -9.94 -11.06
CA SER A 39 2.81 -9.39 -12.35
C SER A 39 4.27 -9.75 -12.65
N GLU A 40 5.05 -10.13 -11.64
CA GLU A 40 6.43 -10.55 -11.80
C GLU A 40 6.58 -11.68 -12.82
N ASP A 41 7.65 -11.58 -13.60
CA ASP A 41 8.00 -12.70 -14.44
C ASP A 41 8.67 -13.81 -13.59
N PRO A 42 8.20 -15.06 -13.68
CA PRO A 42 8.71 -16.16 -12.86
C PRO A 42 10.14 -16.59 -13.21
N LEU A 43 10.65 -16.20 -14.39
CA LEU A 43 12.01 -16.52 -14.86
C LEU A 43 12.98 -15.35 -14.65
N ASP A 44 12.49 -14.11 -14.62
CA ASP A 44 13.31 -12.92 -14.37
C ASP A 44 12.54 -11.84 -13.62
N LYS A 45 12.63 -11.86 -12.28
CA LYS A 45 12.03 -10.86 -11.40
C LYS A 45 12.55 -9.43 -11.61
N CYS A 46 13.67 -9.25 -12.32
CA CYS A 46 14.22 -7.92 -12.63
C CYS A 46 13.61 -7.33 -13.90
N ARG A 47 12.92 -8.13 -14.72
CA ARG A 47 12.24 -7.66 -15.93
C ARG A 47 10.98 -6.89 -15.55
N VAL A 48 10.84 -5.71 -16.16
CA VAL A 48 9.65 -4.87 -16.03
C VAL A 48 8.44 -5.63 -16.60
N PRO A 49 7.39 -5.89 -15.80
CA PRO A 49 6.24 -6.62 -16.27
C PRO A 49 5.27 -5.73 -17.05
N SER A 50 4.42 -6.35 -17.87
CA SER A 50 3.40 -5.65 -18.65
C SER A 50 2.48 -4.84 -17.74
N GLY A 51 2.30 -3.55 -18.06
CA GLY A 51 1.46 -2.64 -17.29
C GLY A 51 2.18 -1.87 -16.17
N TYR A 52 3.51 -1.97 -16.11
CA TYR A 52 4.38 -1.11 -15.30
C TYR A 52 5.35 -0.36 -16.20
N THR A 53 5.68 0.87 -15.85
CA THR A 53 6.86 1.54 -16.41
C THR A 53 8.14 1.04 -15.73
N THR A 54 9.28 1.30 -16.34
CA THR A 54 10.59 1.00 -15.76
C THR A 54 10.76 1.72 -14.41
N GLU A 55 10.35 2.98 -14.31
CA GLU A 55 10.44 3.79 -13.10
C GLU A 55 9.56 3.23 -11.99
N GLU A 56 8.31 2.86 -12.31
CA GLU A 56 7.39 2.24 -11.34
C GLU A 56 7.93 0.90 -10.83
N TRP A 57 8.57 0.12 -11.70
CA TRP A 57 9.14 -1.16 -11.31
C TRP A 57 10.40 -1.00 -10.47
N ILE A 58 11.29 -0.05 -10.80
CA ILE A 58 12.45 0.29 -9.98
C ILE A 58 12.01 0.79 -8.60
N GLU A 59 10.99 1.65 -8.53
CA GLU A 59 10.43 2.12 -7.26
C GLU A 59 9.87 0.94 -6.44
N HIS A 60 9.08 0.06 -7.05
CA HIS A 60 8.58 -1.16 -6.38
C HIS A 60 9.73 -2.01 -5.82
N MET A 61 10.75 -2.28 -6.64
CA MET A 61 11.90 -3.08 -6.24
C MET A 61 12.70 -2.42 -5.11
N SER A 62 12.79 -1.08 -5.11
CA SER A 62 13.51 -0.30 -4.08
C SER A 62 12.90 -0.44 -2.68
N HIS A 63 11.60 -0.73 -2.56
CA HIS A 63 10.94 -1.01 -1.29
C HIS A 63 11.26 -2.41 -0.72
N HIS A 64 11.77 -3.32 -1.56
CA HIS A 64 12.07 -4.72 -1.19
C HIS A 64 13.50 -5.12 -1.62
N PRO A 65 14.54 -4.43 -1.09
CA PRO A 65 15.93 -4.65 -1.49
C PRO A 65 16.46 -6.02 -1.02
N ASP A 66 15.79 -6.69 -0.09
CA ASP A 66 16.06 -8.07 0.31
C ASP A 66 15.82 -9.05 -0.85
N ARG A 67 14.83 -8.76 -1.70
CA ARG A 67 14.48 -9.61 -2.85
C ARG A 67 15.10 -9.14 -4.15
N TYR A 68 15.27 -7.83 -4.36
CA TYR A 68 15.66 -7.27 -5.67
C TYR A 68 17.04 -6.61 -5.67
N LYS A 69 17.90 -6.96 -4.70
CA LYS A 69 19.23 -6.36 -4.53
C LYS A 69 20.08 -6.40 -5.81
N GLU A 70 19.96 -7.48 -6.57
CA GLU A 70 20.66 -7.71 -7.83
C GLU A 70 20.03 -6.95 -9.00
N CYS A 71 18.72 -6.69 -8.96
CA CYS A 71 18.01 -5.95 -9.99
C CYS A 71 18.35 -4.45 -9.95
N LEU A 72 18.54 -3.91 -8.74
CA LEU A 72 18.83 -2.49 -8.51
C LEU A 72 20.31 -2.10 -8.75
N LYS A 73 21.16 -3.08 -9.05
CA LYS A 73 22.60 -2.88 -9.34
C LYS A 73 22.93 -3.01 -10.83
N ARG A 74 21.92 -3.29 -11.64
CA ARG A 74 22.06 -3.65 -13.04
C ARG A 74 22.19 -2.43 -13.94
#